data_AF-A0A2A7UXX6-F1
#
_entry.id   AF-A0A2A7UXX6-F1
#
_cell.length_a   1.000
_cell.length_b   1.000
_cell.length_c   1.000
_cell.angle_alpha   90.00
_cell.angle_beta   90.00
_cell.angle_gamma   90.00
#
_symmetry.space_group_name_H-M   'P 1'
#
loop_
_entity.id
_entity.type
_entity.pdbx_description
1 polymer ?
#
loop_
_entity_poly.entity_id
_entity_poly.type
_entity_poly.pdbx_seq_one_letter_code
_entity_poly.pdbx_strand_id
1 'polypeptide(L)' 'MNAYELFDAAFDSACDNAEATIQYIQAYADGAFGLTVSDEIAQKMLACKAACAKANDANGEWGFNRDHYIRRELEEIEL' A
#
# COMPACT_ATOMS: atom_id res chain seq x y z
N MET A 1 10.64 0.30 9.57
CA MET A 1 9.41 0.80 8.92
C MET A 1 8.88 -0.38 8.16
N ASN A 2 7.65 -0.79 8.38
CA ASN A 2 7.10 -1.95 7.69
C ASN A 2 6.36 -1.54 6.40
N ALA A 3 6.03 -2.55 5.59
CA ALA A 3 5.32 -2.36 4.33
C ALA A 3 3.95 -1.68 4.53
N TYR A 4 3.27 -1.92 5.66
CA TYR A 4 2.02 -1.23 5.98
C TYR A 4 2.24 0.27 6.21
N GLU A 5 3.24 0.65 7.00
CA GLU A 5 3.57 2.06 7.28
C GLU A 5 3.94 2.81 6.00
N LEU A 6 4.73 2.18 5.11
CA LEU A 6 5.03 2.77 3.82
C LEU A 6 3.78 2.87 2.94
N PHE A 7 2.92 1.84 2.92
CA PHE A 7 1.67 1.88 2.18
C PHE A 7 0.77 3.03 2.66
N ASP A 8 0.60 3.14 3.98
CA ASP A 8 -0.18 4.19 4.62
C ASP A 8 0.39 5.56 4.25
N ALA A 9 1.70 5.74 4.33
CA ALA A 9 2.36 6.98 3.92
C ALA A 9 2.26 7.26 2.41
N ALA A 10 2.31 6.23 1.55
CA ALA A 10 2.30 6.40 0.11
C ALA A 10 0.91 6.64 -0.47
N PHE A 11 -0.15 6.26 0.25
CA PHE A 11 -1.52 6.28 -0.28
C PHE A 11 -2.57 6.96 0.60
N ASP A 12 -2.30 7.18 1.90
CA ASP A 12 -3.21 7.90 2.81
C ASP A 12 -2.87 9.40 2.88
N SER A 13 -1.58 9.73 2.94
CA SER A 13 -1.10 11.12 3.01
C SER A 13 -0.72 11.72 1.65
N ALA A 14 -0.33 10.90 0.68
CA ALA A 14 -0.13 11.35 -0.70
C ALA A 14 -1.47 11.41 -1.44
N CYS A 15 -2.20 12.49 -1.18
CA CYS A 15 -3.34 12.89 -1.97
C CYS A 15 -2.84 13.40 -3.33
N ASP A 16 -2.64 12.50 -4.28
CA ASP A 16 -2.53 12.91 -5.67
C ASP A 16 -3.13 11.82 -6.55
N ASN A 17 -3.74 12.23 -7.65
CA ASN A 17 -4.35 11.38 -8.67
C ASN A 17 -3.33 10.48 -9.41
N ALA A 18 -2.17 10.22 -8.79
CA ALA A 18 -1.10 9.39 -9.28
C ALA A 18 -1.55 7.93 -9.31
N GLU A 19 -1.26 7.28 -10.43
CA GLU A 19 -1.52 5.86 -10.59
C GLU A 19 -0.65 5.06 -9.63
N ALA A 20 -1.28 4.18 -8.85
CA ALA A 20 -0.59 3.28 -7.94
C ALA A 20 0.20 2.25 -8.76
N THR A 21 1.48 2.51 -8.96
CA THR A 21 2.43 1.66 -9.70
C THR A 21 3.59 1.24 -8.81
N ILE A 22 4.33 0.20 -9.22
CA ILE A 22 5.55 -0.25 -8.50
C ILE A 22 6.56 0.89 -8.47
N GLN A 23 6.75 1.56 -9.61
CA GLN A 23 7.66 2.70 -9.74
C GLN A 23 7.29 3.84 -8.80
N TYR A 24 5.99 4.13 -8.64
CA TYR A 24 5.53 5.14 -7.69
C TYR A 24 5.90 4.78 -6.26
N ILE A 25 5.61 3.54 -5.82
CA ILE A 25 5.92 3.07 -4.46
C ILE A 25 7.43 3.16 -4.19
N GLN A 26 8.25 2.68 -5.14
CA GLN A 26 9.70 2.70 -5.02
C GLN A 26 10.26 4.13 -4.98
N ALA A 27 9.79 5.00 -5.89
CA ALA A 27 10.22 6.39 -5.93
C ALA A 27 9.81 7.16 -4.67
N TYR A 28 8.63 6.88 -4.13
CA TYR A 28 8.18 7.47 -2.86
C TYR A 28 9.01 6.97 -1.68
N ALA A 29 9.28 5.66 -1.60
CA ALA A 29 10.11 5.08 -0.55
C ALA A 29 11.54 5.64 -0.55
N ASP A 30 12.15 5.75 -1.72
CA ASP A 30 13.49 6.32 -1.88
C ASP A 30 13.49 7.84 -1.60
N GLY A 31 12.56 8.57 -2.20
CA GLY A 31 12.51 10.03 -2.11
C GLY A 31 12.09 10.57 -0.74
N ALA A 32 11.13 9.92 -0.06
CA ALA A 32 10.59 10.38 1.22
C ALA A 32 11.32 9.77 2.43
N PHE A 33 11.81 8.53 2.31
CA PHE A 33 12.37 7.78 3.44
C PHE A 33 13.78 7.24 3.20
N GLY A 34 14.33 7.34 1.99
CA GLY A 34 15.64 6.75 1.64
C GLY A 34 15.64 5.22 1.71
N LEU A 35 14.48 4.59 1.49
CA LEU A 35 14.31 3.14 1.57
C LEU A 35 14.27 2.51 0.17
N THR A 36 14.88 1.33 0.04
CA THR A 36 14.80 0.52 -1.18
C THR A 36 13.74 -0.56 -1.01
N VAL A 37 12.73 -0.57 -1.88
CA VAL A 37 11.64 -1.54 -1.84
C VAL A 37 11.76 -2.47 -3.05
N SER A 38 11.70 -3.78 -2.80
CA SER A 38 11.72 -4.76 -3.88
C SER A 38 10.43 -4.71 -4.72
N ASP A 39 10.53 -5.12 -5.99
CA ASP A 39 9.37 -5.25 -6.87
C ASP A 39 8.31 -6.18 -6.27
N GLU A 40 8.71 -7.24 -5.57
CA GLU A 40 7.82 -8.19 -4.90
C GLU A 40 6.97 -7.52 -3.82
N ILE A 41 7.61 -6.73 -2.94
CA ILE A 41 6.92 -6.03 -1.86
C ILE A 41 6.00 -4.94 -2.43
N ALA A 42 6.49 -4.17 -3.41
CA ALA A 42 5.68 -3.16 -4.09
C ALA A 42 4.48 -3.77 -4.83
N GLN A 43 4.67 -4.91 -5.49
CA GLN A 43 3.59 -5.65 -6.15
C GLN A 43 2.57 -6.17 -5.13
N LYS A 44 3.03 -6.65 -3.96
CA LYS A 44 2.12 -7.08 -2.88
C LYS A 44 1.27 -5.92 -2.38
N MET A 45 1.86 -4.74 -2.18
CA MET A 45 1.13 -3.52 -1.80
C MET A 45 0.03 -3.16 -2.81
N LEU A 46 0.33 -3.22 -4.12
CA LEU A 46 -0.67 -2.97 -5.16
C LEU A 46 -1.80 -4.01 -5.16
N ALA A 47 -1.46 -5.28 -4.97
CA ALA A 47 -2.44 -6.35 -4.88
C ALA A 47 -3.38 -6.15 -3.69
N CYS A 48 -2.85 -5.78 -2.52
CA CYS A 48 -3.64 -5.43 -1.33
C CYS A 48 -4.59 -4.25 -1.60
N LYS A 49 -4.11 -3.18 -2.25
CA LYS A 49 -4.95 -2.04 -2.64
C LYS A 49 -6.09 -2.45 -3.56
N ALA A 50 -5.81 -3.24 -4.60
CA ALA A 50 -6.80 -3.71 -5.55
C ALA A 50 -7.83 -4.65 -4.90
N ALA A 51 -7.39 -5.54 -4.00
CA ALA A 51 -8.27 -6.44 -3.26
C ALA A 51 -9.21 -5.66 -2.33
N CYS A 52 -8.69 -4.66 -1.61
CA CYS A 52 -9.48 -3.79 -0.75
C CYS A 52 -10.52 -3.00 -1.56
N ALA A 53 -10.13 -2.38 -2.68
CA ALA A 53 -11.06 -1.66 -3.55
C ALA A 53 -12.19 -2.57 -4.06
N LYS A 54 -11.85 -3.77 -4.55
CA LYS A 54 -12.84 -4.76 -5.01
C LYS A 54 -13.79 -5.20 -3.89
N ALA A 55 -13.29 -5.37 -2.66
CA ALA A 55 -14.13 -5.70 -1.51
C ALA A 55 -15.08 -4.55 -1.15
N ASN A 56 -14.58 -3.31 -1.20
CA ASN A 56 -15.38 -2.11 -0.93
C ASN A 56 -16.48 -1.91 -1.97
N ASP A 57 -16.21 -2.18 -3.25
CA ASP A 57 -17.23 -2.14 -4.31
C ASP A 57 -18.36 -3.17 -4.07
N ALA A 58 -18.07 -4.25 -3.35
CA ALA A 58 -19.03 -5.31 -3.06
C ALA A 58 -19.85 -5.08 -1.77
N ASN A 59 -19.24 -4.59 -0.68
CA ASN A 59 -19.89 -4.50 0.64
C ASN A 59 -19.87 -3.10 1.28
N GLY A 60 -19.06 -2.15 0.79
CA GLY A 60 -18.94 -0.79 1.34
C GLY A 60 -18.24 -0.68 2.69
N GLU A 61 -17.65 -1.75 3.23
CA GLU A 61 -17.06 -1.80 4.58
C GLU A 61 -15.58 -1.38 4.60
N TRP A 62 -15.31 -0.11 4.29
CA TRP A 62 -13.95 0.43 4.15
C TRP A 62 -13.01 0.15 5.33
N GLY A 63 -13.48 0.31 6.56
CA GLY A 63 -12.65 0.07 7.75
C GLY A 63 -12.26 -1.39 7.92
N PHE A 64 -13.23 -2.31 7.77
CA PHE A 64 -12.98 -3.75 7.86
C PHE A 64 -12.08 -4.22 6.71
N ASN A 65 -12.37 -3.82 5.48
CA ASN A 65 -11.61 -4.22 4.32
C ASN A 65 -10.17 -3.67 4.34
N ARG A 66 -9.95 -2.45 4.83
CA ARG A 66 -8.59 -1.90 5.00
C ARG A 66 -7.78 -2.69 6.03
N ASP A 67 -8.39 -3.06 7.16
CA ASP A 67 -7.72 -3.93 8.15
C ASP A 67 -7.38 -5.30 7.53
N HIS A 68 -8.38 -5.94 6.94
CA HIS A 68 -8.29 -7.33 6.50
C HIS A 68 -7.40 -7.52 5.25
N TYR A 69 -7.48 -6.62 4.27
CA TYR A 69 -6.80 -6.78 2.98
C TYR A 69 -5.50 -5.97 2.84
N ILE A 70 -5.26 -4.99 3.71
CA ILE A 70 -4.05 -4.15 3.64
C ILE A 70 -3.22 -4.34 4.91
N ARG A 71 -3.74 -3.95 6.08
CA ARG A 71 -2.93 -3.89 7.30
C ARG A 71 -2.35 -5.25 7.66
N ARG A 72 -3.19 -6.28 7.81
CA ARG A 72 -2.74 -7.63 8.19
C ARG A 72 -1.76 -8.26 7.21
N GLU A 73 -1.90 -7.94 5.92
CA GLU A 73 -1.06 -8.51 4.88
C GLU A 73 0.33 -7.88 4.79
N LEU A 74 0.48 -6.66 5.31
CA LEU A 74 1.68 -5.83 5.14
C LEU A 74 2.38 -5.49 6.45
N GLU A 75 1.71 -5.54 7.60
CA GLU A 75 2.28 -5.10 8.89
C GLU A 75 3.44 -5.97 9.40
N GLU A 76 3.53 -7.22 8.94
CA GLU A 76 4.63 -8.14 9.29
C GLU A 76 5.82 -8.10 8.32
N ILE A 77 5.75 -7.31 7.24
CA ILE A 77 6.81 -7.24 6.23
C ILE A 77 7.73 -6.05 6.52
N GLU A 78 8.96 -6.31 6.93
CA GLU A 78 10.00 -5.28 7.11
C GLU A 78 10.60 -4.84 5.77
N LEU A 79 10.99 -3.56 5.68
CA LEU A 79 11.58 -2.92 4.50
C LEU A 79 13.08 -2.63 4.68
#